data_AF-F5A3P2-F1
#
_entry.id   AF-F5A3P2-F1
#
_cell.length_a   1.000
_cell.length_b   1.000
_cell.length_c   1.000
_cell.angle_alpha   90.00
_cell.angle_beta   90.00
_cell.angle_gamma   90.00
#
_symmetry.space_group_name_H-M   'P 1'
#
loop_
_entity.id
_entity.type
_entity.pdbx_description
1 polymer ?
#
loop_
_entity_poly.entity_id
_entity_poly.type
_entity_poly.pdbx_seq_one_letter_code
_entity_poly.pdbx_strand_id
1 'polypeptide(L)'
;KDVDLYNSRVMISNQVPLEPPLLFLLEEYKNYLDAANMSMRVRRHSDPSRRGELSVCDSISQWVTAVDKKTAIDMSGQQVTVMEKVPVPNGQLKQYFYETKCNPLGYTKEGCRGID
;
A
#
# COMPACT_ATOMS: atom_id res chain seq x y z
N LYS A 1 8.83 22.04 16.86
CA LYS A 1 7.79 21.26 16.15
C LYS A 1 8.54 20.47 15.09
N ASP A 2 9.05 19.31 15.48
CA ASP A 2 9.79 18.43 14.59
C ASP A 2 8.80 17.84 13.59
N VAL A 3 8.96 18.21 12.32
CA VAL A 3 8.25 17.58 11.22
C VAL A 3 8.98 16.27 11.00
N ASP A 4 8.34 15.13 11.25
CA ASP A 4 8.92 13.82 10.97
C ASP A 4 9.31 13.71 9.48
N LEU A 5 10.60 13.94 9.18
CA LEU A 5 11.17 13.84 7.84
C LEU A 5 11.02 12.43 7.22
N TYR A 6 10.66 11.43 8.03
CA TYR A 6 10.47 10.03 7.63
C TYR A 6 9.06 9.69 7.13
N ASN A 7 8.12 10.65 7.11
CA ASN A 7 6.71 10.38 6.79
C ASN A 7 6.23 11.06 5.50
N SER A 8 7.09 11.16 4.48
CA SER A 8 6.63 11.65 3.18
C SER A 8 5.77 10.59 2.51
N ARG A 9 4.44 10.73 2.63
CA ARG A 9 3.42 9.89 1.95
C ARG A 9 3.36 10.14 0.44
N VAL A 10 4.26 10.95 -0.09
CA VAL A 10 4.35 11.34 -1.49
C VAL A 10 5.77 11.11 -1.96
N MET A 11 5.92 10.44 -3.10
CA MET A 11 7.19 10.23 -3.78
C MET A 11 7.07 10.65 -5.25
N ILE A 12 8.17 11.15 -5.81
CA ILE A 12 8.28 11.46 -7.23
C ILE A 12 9.09 10.33 -7.87
N SER A 13 8.58 9.78 -8.97
CA SER A 13 9.25 8.71 -9.72
C SER A 13 9.25 9.04 -11.21
N ASN A 14 10.31 8.62 -11.90
CA ASN A 14 10.43 8.71 -13.36
C ASN A 14 9.78 7.51 -14.07
N GLN A 15 9.31 6.52 -13.31
CA GLN A 15 8.69 5.30 -13.82
C GLN A 15 7.25 5.16 -13.33
N VAL A 16 6.41 4.54 -14.14
CA VAL A 16 5.05 4.16 -13.72
C VAL A 16 5.17 3.12 -12.61
N PRO A 17 4.48 3.29 -11.47
CA PRO A 17 4.59 2.34 -10.38
C PRO A 17 3.88 1.03 -10.77
N LEU A 18 4.68 -0.04 -10.95
CA LEU A 18 4.19 -1.39 -11.24
C LEU A 18 4.04 -2.23 -9.97
N GLU A 19 4.86 -1.92 -8.97
CA GLU A 19 4.89 -2.59 -7.68
C GLU A 19 4.30 -1.68 -6.61
N PRO A 20 3.74 -2.25 -5.53
CA PRO A 20 3.29 -1.46 -4.39
C PRO A 20 4.46 -0.64 -3.82
N PRO A 21 4.20 0.59 -3.34
CA PRO A 21 5.23 1.36 -2.66
C PRO A 21 5.59 0.62 -1.37
N LEU A 22 6.87 0.63 -1.02
CA LEU A 22 7.37 0.04 0.22
C LEU A 22 6.91 0.92 1.39
N LEU A 23 5.65 0.75 1.81
CA LEU A 23 5.01 1.55 2.86
C LEU A 23 5.71 1.37 4.22
N PHE A 24 6.43 0.25 4.39
CA PHE A 24 7.18 -0.12 5.60
C PHE A 24 8.56 -0.63 5.22
N LEU A 25 9.33 0.22 4.53
CA LEU A 25 10.67 -0.06 3.98
C LEU A 25 11.63 -0.78 4.94
N LEU A 26 11.44 -0.71 6.26
CA LEU A 26 12.25 -1.43 7.25
C LEU A 26 11.69 -2.81 7.62
N GLU A 27 10.37 -2.93 7.75
CA GLU A 27 9.68 -4.15 8.19
C GLU A 27 9.62 -5.17 7.05
N GLU A 28 9.30 -4.69 5.84
CA GLU A 28 9.24 -5.51 4.64
C GLU A 28 10.63 -5.86 4.10
N TYR A 29 11.62 -4.97 4.24
CA TYR A 29 13.02 -5.27 3.91
C TYR A 29 13.60 -6.33 4.84
N LYS A 30 13.32 -6.26 6.14
CA LYS A 30 13.70 -7.31 7.09
C LYS A 30 13.07 -8.65 6.71
N ASN A 31 11.75 -8.66 6.45
CA ASN A 31 11.04 -9.87 6.03
C ASN A 31 11.55 -10.41 4.68
N TYR A 32 11.88 -9.54 3.72
CA TYR A 32 12.46 -9.92 2.43
C TYR A 32 13.88 -10.48 2.59
N LEU A 33 14.73 -9.87 3.41
CA LEU A 33 16.07 -10.39 3.72
C LEU A 33 15.99 -11.74 4.43
N ASP A 34 15.07 -11.89 5.38
CA ASP A 34 14.84 -13.13 6.10
C ASP A 34 14.32 -14.22 5.14
N ALA A 35 13.41 -13.89 4.24
CA ALA A 35 12.92 -14.80 3.20
C ALA A 35 14.00 -15.13 2.14
N ALA A 36 14.85 -14.16 1.79
CA ALA A 36 15.97 -14.31 0.86
C ALA A 36 17.03 -15.28 1.40
N ASN A 37 17.24 -15.30 2.72
CA ASN A 37 18.12 -16.23 3.41
C ASN A 37 17.56 -17.65 3.59
N MET A 38 16.29 -17.91 3.27
CA MET A 38 15.70 -19.25 3.34
C MET A 38 15.97 -20.08 2.09
N SER A 39 16.33 -21.37 2.28
CA SER A 39 16.53 -22.31 1.17
C SER A 39 15.23 -22.59 0.39
N MET A 40 15.34 -22.90 -0.91
CA MET A 40 14.19 -23.22 -1.77
C MET A 40 13.29 -24.34 -1.22
N ARG A 41 13.83 -25.26 -0.40
CA ARG A 41 13.07 -26.33 0.23
C ARG A 41 12.15 -25.82 1.35
N VAL A 42 12.63 -24.86 2.14
CA VAL A 42 11.84 -24.18 3.18
C VAL A 42 10.72 -23.34 2.55
N ARG A 43 10.98 -22.71 1.40
CA ARG A 43 10.00 -21.95 0.61
C ARG A 43 8.90 -22.78 -0.08
N ARG A 44 8.91 -24.11 -0.02
CA ARG A 44 7.84 -24.96 -0.61
C ARG A 44 6.90 -25.63 0.40
N HIS A 45 7.21 -25.61 1.71
CA HIS A 45 6.54 -26.46 2.71
C HIS A 45 5.55 -25.80 3.66
N SER A 46 5.25 -24.52 3.53
CA SER A 46 4.31 -23.87 4.46
C SER A 46 3.17 -23.25 3.69
N ASP A 47 2.00 -23.85 3.89
CA ASP A 47 0.71 -23.17 3.94
C ASP A 47 0.89 -21.71 4.42
N PRO A 48 0.29 -20.70 3.76
CA PRO A 48 0.32 -19.31 4.21
C PRO A 48 -0.02 -19.14 5.69
N SER A 49 -0.89 -20.01 6.25
CA SER A 49 -1.21 -20.04 7.68
C SER A 49 -0.02 -20.38 8.60
N ARG A 50 1.04 -20.97 8.05
CA ARG A 50 2.24 -21.46 8.75
C ARG A 50 3.51 -20.67 8.43
N ARG A 51 3.41 -19.55 7.71
CA ARG A 51 4.57 -18.85 7.12
C ARG A 51 4.82 -17.43 7.63
N GLY A 52 4.01 -16.89 8.53
CA GLY A 52 4.24 -15.55 9.06
C GLY A 52 3.13 -15.03 9.98
N GLU A 53 3.31 -13.80 10.44
CA GLU A 53 2.29 -13.03 11.15
C GLU A 53 1.11 -12.77 10.20
N LEU A 54 -0.08 -13.24 10.59
CA LEU A 54 -1.30 -12.99 9.85
C LEU A 54 -1.92 -11.68 10.31
N SER A 55 -2.37 -10.85 9.37
CA SER A 55 -3.11 -9.64 9.71
C SER A 55 -4.43 -9.98 10.39
N VAL A 56 -4.92 -9.09 11.25
CA VAL A 56 -6.23 -9.26 11.90
C VAL A 56 -7.38 -9.09 10.89
N CYS A 57 -7.19 -8.15 9.94
CA CYS A 57 -8.07 -7.94 8.79
C CYS A 57 -7.30 -8.16 7.50
N ASP A 58 -7.90 -8.88 6.56
CA ASP A 58 -7.33 -8.98 5.21
C ASP A 58 -7.57 -7.67 4.46
N SER A 59 -6.58 -7.24 3.67
CA SER A 59 -6.64 -6.00 2.90
C SER A 59 -6.18 -6.22 1.46
N ILE A 60 -6.70 -5.42 0.55
CA ILE A 60 -6.27 -5.37 -0.86
C ILE A 60 -5.78 -3.96 -1.13
N SER A 61 -4.63 -3.85 -1.79
CA SER A 61 -4.02 -2.58 -2.15
C SER A 61 -3.84 -2.47 -3.66
N GLN A 62 -4.04 -1.28 -4.21
CA GLN A 62 -3.92 -1.03 -5.65
C GLN A 62 -3.51 0.41 -5.96
N TRP A 63 -2.88 0.58 -7.11
CA TRP A 63 -2.67 1.90 -7.71
C TRP A 63 -3.95 2.38 -8.38
N VAL A 64 -4.37 3.59 -8.05
CA VAL A 64 -5.59 4.25 -8.55
C VAL A 64 -5.19 5.56 -9.22
N THR A 65 -5.85 5.87 -10.34
CA THR A 65 -5.62 7.11 -11.09
C THR A 65 -6.88 7.97 -11.12
N ALA A 66 -6.77 9.22 -11.59
CA ALA A 66 -7.92 10.09 -11.80
C ALA A 66 -8.90 9.56 -12.87
N VAL A 67 -8.49 8.59 -13.70
CA VAL A 67 -9.41 7.89 -14.63
C VAL A 67 -10.47 7.13 -13.85
N ASP A 68 -10.05 6.43 -12.79
CA ASP A 68 -10.90 5.58 -11.97
C ASP A 68 -11.60 6.38 -10.85
N LYS A 69 -10.93 7.41 -10.32
CA LYS A 69 -11.41 8.19 -9.17
C LYS A 69 -11.22 9.69 -9.39
N LYS A 70 -12.28 10.34 -9.86
CA LYS A 70 -12.28 11.77 -10.25
C LYS A 70 -12.50 12.74 -9.10
N THR A 71 -12.98 12.27 -7.95
CA THR A 71 -13.28 13.12 -6.79
C THR A 71 -12.69 12.57 -5.50
N ALA A 72 -12.37 13.47 -4.58
CA ALA A 72 -11.92 13.17 -3.23
C ALA A 72 -12.55 14.16 -2.25
N ILE A 73 -12.47 13.85 -0.96
CA ILE A 73 -12.80 14.79 0.11
C ILE A 73 -11.48 15.31 0.67
N ASP A 74 -11.32 16.63 0.73
CA ASP A 74 -10.12 17.25 1.30
C ASP A 74 -10.13 17.23 2.84
N MET A 75 -9.05 17.70 3.47
CA MET A 75 -8.96 17.75 4.93
C MET A 75 -9.95 18.71 5.60
N SER A 76 -10.57 19.61 4.83
CA SER A 76 -11.63 20.51 5.30
C SER A 76 -13.04 19.92 5.15
N GLY A 77 -13.15 18.71 4.60
CA GLY A 77 -14.42 18.03 4.35
C GLY A 77 -15.11 18.44 3.05
N GLN A 78 -14.43 19.20 2.19
CA GLN A 78 -14.99 19.66 0.91
C GLN A 78 -14.73 18.64 -0.20
N GLN A 79 -15.71 18.48 -1.08
CA GLN A 79 -15.55 17.66 -2.28
C GLN A 79 -14.69 18.40 -3.30
N VAL A 80 -13.58 17.76 -3.70
CA VAL A 80 -12.61 18.31 -4.65
C VAL A 80 -12.42 17.37 -5.83
N THR A 81 -12.04 17.92 -6.97
CA THR A 81 -11.72 17.17 -8.18
C THR A 81 -10.26 16.73 -8.15
N VAL A 82 -10.02 15.45 -8.42
CA VAL A 82 -8.68 14.87 -8.54
C VAL A 82 -8.13 15.16 -9.93
N MET A 83 -6.94 15.77 -9.99
CA MET A 83 -6.28 16.07 -11.26
C MET A 83 -5.60 14.82 -11.82
N GLU A 84 -5.74 14.58 -13.13
CA GLU A 84 -5.01 13.46 -13.79
C GLU A 84 -3.51 13.70 -13.82
N LYS A 85 -3.11 14.96 -14.01
CA LYS A 85 -1.71 15.39 -14.03
C LYS A 85 -1.52 16.62 -13.17
N VAL A 86 -0.44 16.62 -12.41
CA VAL A 86 0.01 17.73 -11.57
C VAL A 86 0.99 18.59 -12.37
N PRO A 87 0.76 19.91 -12.51
CA PRO A 87 1.72 20.80 -13.13
C PRO A 87 2.96 20.94 -12.24
N VAL A 88 4.14 20.84 -12.85
CA VAL A 88 5.44 21.08 -12.22
C VAL A 88 6.23 22.10 -13.07
N PRO A 89 7.24 22.79 -12.52
CA PRO A 89 7.96 23.84 -13.26
C PRO A 89 8.45 23.42 -14.66
N ASN A 90 8.81 22.14 -14.83
CA ASN A 90 9.33 21.59 -16.08
C ASN A 90 8.37 20.63 -16.79
N GLY A 91 7.05 20.76 -16.60
CA GLY A 91 6.05 19.97 -17.33
C GLY A 91 4.89 19.50 -16.47
N GLN A 92 4.47 18.26 -16.67
CA GLN A 92 3.33 17.66 -15.98
C GLN A 92 3.66 16.24 -15.54
N LEU A 93 3.33 15.90 -14.29
CA LEU A 93 3.48 14.55 -13.75
C LEU A 93 2.12 13.88 -13.63
N LYS A 94 2.03 12.60 -14.00
CA LYS A 94 0.81 11.82 -13.74
C LYS A 94 0.66 11.57 -12.24
N GLN A 95 -0.55 11.75 -11.72
CA GLN A 95 -0.85 11.50 -10.31
C GLN A 95 -1.37 10.07 -10.12
N TYR A 96 -0.79 9.38 -9.14
CA TYR A 96 -1.20 8.04 -8.72
C TYR A 96 -1.46 8.03 -7.22
N PHE A 97 -2.44 7.25 -6.80
CA PHE A 97 -2.77 7.00 -5.40
C PHE A 97 -2.61 5.52 -5.11
N TYR A 98 -1.87 5.16 -4.07
CA TYR A 98 -1.84 3.79 -3.59
C TYR A 98 -2.92 3.63 -2.51
N GLU A 99 -4.04 3.01 -2.87
CA GLU A 99 -5.18 2.81 -1.98
C GLU A 99 -5.17 1.40 -1.42
N THR A 100 -5.28 1.29 -0.09
CA THR A 100 -5.53 0.02 0.61
C THR A 100 -6.95 0.02 1.15
N LYS A 101 -7.68 -1.08 0.93
CA LYS A 101 -9.05 -1.29 1.39
C LYS A 101 -9.17 -2.64 2.08
N CYS A 102 -10.15 -2.78 2.96
CA CYS A 102 -10.48 -4.10 3.52
C CYS A 102 -10.86 -5.06 2.39
N ASN A 103 -10.37 -6.30 2.46
CA ASN A 103 -10.76 -7.35 1.53
C ASN A 103 -12.22 -7.73 1.81
N PRO A 104 -13.16 -7.53 0.87
CA PRO A 104 -14.56 -7.82 1.10
C PRO A 104 -14.85 -9.32 1.23
N LEU A 105 -13.97 -10.18 0.68
CA LEU A 105 -14.13 -11.62 0.82
C LEU A 105 -13.79 -12.07 2.24
N GLY A 106 -12.92 -11.33 2.94
CA GLY A 106 -12.45 -11.63 4.30
C GLY A 106 -11.93 -13.06 4.48
N TYR A 107 -11.46 -13.38 5.68
CA TYR A 107 -11.22 -14.76 6.07
C TYR A 107 -12.35 -15.30 6.96
N THR A 108 -12.92 -14.43 7.77
CA THR A 108 -13.94 -14.74 8.76
C THR A 108 -15.29 -14.19 8.29
N LYS A 109 -16.34 -15.01 8.40
CA LYS A 109 -17.73 -14.58 8.11
C LYS A 109 -18.24 -13.60 9.18
N GLU A 110 -17.66 -13.63 10.38
CA GLU A 110 -18.00 -12.79 11.51
C GLU A 110 -16.72 -12.40 12.26
N GLY A 111 -16.54 -11.10 12.53
CA GLY A 111 -15.42 -10.58 13.31
C GLY A 111 -14.07 -10.59 12.59
N CYS A 112 -13.01 -10.27 13.33
CA CYS A 112 -11.64 -10.24 12.81
C CYS A 112 -10.88 -11.49 13.26
N ARG A 113 -9.80 -11.85 12.56
CA ARG A 113 -8.98 -13.01 12.89
C ARG A 113 -8.35 -12.83 14.29
N GLY A 114 -8.64 -13.74 15.22
CA GLY A 114 -8.01 -13.80 16.54
C GLY A 114 -8.59 -12.85 17.60
N ILE A 115 -9.79 -12.30 17.37
CA ILE A 115 -10.50 -11.46 18.35
C ILE A 115 -11.63 -12.29 18.98
N ASP A 116 -11.71 -12.26 20.32
CA ASP A 116 -12.79 -12.82 21.15
C ASP A 116 -13.85 -11.73 21.43
#